data_AF-A0A5N6WXH8-F1
#
_entry.id   AF-A0A5N6WXH8-F1
#
_cell.length_a   1.000
_cell.length_b   1.000
_cell.length_c   1.000
_cell.angle_alpha   90.00
_cell.angle_beta   90.00
_cell.angle_gamma   90.00
#
_symmetry.space_group_name_H-M   'P 1'
#
loop_
_entity.id
_entity.type
_entity.pdbx_description
1 polymer ?
#
loop_
_entity_poly.entity_id
_entity_poly.type
_entity_poly.pdbx_seq_one_letter_code
_entity_poly.pdbx_strand_id
1 'polypeptide(L)'
;MAKARVQSKHSRAARRAASPSLDVDKSLTTLPRAEDTVIQRESVLSDRANAGVAKKKSKAKALTKAQRARQQKGIERAENLLDQLETKVEKSLKRGKTVKARRAEWEDLNRKAGATMFQNLNDEADNDDDDAMADVSAAPKKTKPQPQLAQNPVPDQHADIDVDDDIS
;
A
#
# COMPACT_ATOMS: atom_id res chain seq x y z
N MET A 1 -16.95 -9.08 -24.08
CA MET A 1 -17.45 -8.76 -22.73
C MET A 1 -18.63 -9.69 -22.44
N ALA A 2 -18.53 -10.55 -21.43
CA ALA A 2 -19.58 -11.51 -21.13
C ALA A 2 -20.81 -10.80 -20.52
N LYS A 3 -22.01 -11.14 -21.01
CA LYS A 3 -23.27 -10.57 -20.55
C LYS A 3 -23.53 -11.03 -19.11
N ALA A 4 -23.81 -10.08 -18.21
CA ALA A 4 -24.06 -10.39 -16.80
C ALA A 4 -25.23 -11.39 -16.68
N ARG A 5 -25.00 -12.50 -15.95
CA ARG A 5 -26.03 -13.52 -15.75
C ARG A 5 -27.18 -12.93 -14.92
N VAL A 6 -28.41 -13.16 -15.40
CA VAL A 6 -29.63 -12.76 -14.70
C VAL A 6 -29.66 -13.44 -13.33
N GLN A 7 -29.70 -12.65 -12.27
CA GLN A 7 -29.73 -13.16 -10.91
C GLN A 7 -31.06 -13.89 -10.66
N SER A 8 -31.00 -15.13 -10.17
CA SER A 8 -32.18 -15.91 -9.80
C SER A 8 -32.98 -15.21 -8.70
N LYS A 9 -34.32 -15.20 -8.85
CA LYS A 9 -35.27 -14.64 -7.88
C LYS A 9 -35.11 -15.24 -6.46
N HIS A 10 -34.60 -16.46 -6.37
CA HIS A 10 -34.41 -17.18 -5.10
C HIS A 10 -32.97 -17.15 -4.59
N SER A 11 -32.06 -16.46 -5.29
CA SER A 11 -30.66 -16.34 -4.87
C SER A 11 -30.54 -15.61 -3.55
N ARG A 12 -29.53 -16.00 -2.75
CA ARG A 12 -29.19 -15.31 -1.49
C ARG A 12 -28.90 -13.82 -1.70
N ALA A 13 -28.40 -13.42 -2.87
CA ALA A 13 -28.21 -12.01 -3.22
C ALA A 13 -29.54 -11.25 -3.36
N ALA A 14 -30.56 -11.87 -3.98
CA ALA A 14 -31.89 -11.27 -4.13
C ALA A 14 -32.59 -11.10 -2.77
N ARG A 15 -32.46 -12.09 -1.87
CA ARG A 15 -33.01 -12.01 -0.50
C ARG A 15 -32.32 -10.96 0.36
N ARG A 16 -31.04 -10.64 0.09
CA ARG A 16 -30.30 -9.55 0.74
C ARG A 16 -30.61 -8.18 0.15
N ALA A 17 -30.94 -8.09 -1.13
CA ALA A 17 -31.37 -6.83 -1.74
C ALA A 17 -32.72 -6.37 -1.19
N ALA A 18 -33.60 -7.30 -0.84
CA ALA A 18 -34.94 -7.03 -0.27
C ALA A 18 -34.97 -6.94 1.27
N SER A 19 -33.82 -7.00 1.96
CA SER A 19 -33.80 -6.76 3.41
C SER A 19 -33.84 -5.26 3.70
N PRO A 20 -34.58 -4.76 4.72
CA PRO A 20 -34.79 -3.33 5.00
C PRO A 20 -33.55 -2.53 5.42
N SER A 21 -32.34 -3.07 5.25
CA SER A 21 -31.10 -2.50 5.78
C SER A 21 -30.37 -1.57 4.82
N LEU A 22 -31.03 -1.06 3.77
CA LEU A 22 -30.32 -0.43 2.64
C LEU A 22 -30.87 0.91 2.13
N ASP A 23 -31.87 1.50 2.80
CA ASP A 23 -32.16 2.93 2.65
C ASP A 23 -31.79 3.67 3.94
N VAL A 24 -30.48 3.70 4.19
CA VAL A 24 -29.91 4.43 5.32
C VAL A 24 -29.40 5.74 4.76
N ASP A 25 -29.92 6.85 5.26
CA ASP A 25 -29.50 8.19 4.87
C ASP A 25 -27.96 8.31 4.95
N LYS A 26 -27.33 8.55 3.80
CA LYS A 26 -25.87 8.64 3.64
C LYS A 26 -25.36 10.07 3.89
N SER A 27 -26.20 10.97 4.36
CA SER A 27 -25.84 12.35 4.73
C SER A 27 -24.66 12.42 5.71
N LEU A 28 -24.48 11.41 6.56
CA LEU A 28 -23.36 11.33 7.50
C LEU A 28 -22.03 10.87 6.87
N THR A 29 -22.05 10.33 5.65
CA THR A 29 -20.83 9.85 4.97
C THR A 29 -20.09 10.94 4.20
N THR A 30 -20.77 12.06 3.89
CA THR A 30 -20.18 13.20 3.17
C THR A 30 -19.62 14.27 4.10
N LEU A 31 -19.89 14.16 5.40
CA LEU A 31 -19.33 15.07 6.40
C LEU A 31 -17.83 14.82 6.56
N PRO A 32 -17.00 15.88 6.66
CA PRO A 32 -15.59 15.72 6.95
C PRO A 32 -15.41 15.01 8.29
N ARG A 33 -14.36 14.17 8.39
CA ARG A 33 -13.94 13.53 9.64
C ARG A 33 -13.75 14.64 10.68
N ALA A 34 -14.35 14.48 11.86
CA ALA A 34 -14.01 15.34 12.99
C ALA A 34 -12.50 15.22 13.24
N GLU A 35 -11.78 16.34 13.08
CA GLU A 35 -10.37 16.40 13.42
C GLU A 35 -10.26 16.30 14.94
N ASP A 36 -9.50 15.30 15.41
CA ASP A 36 -9.17 15.16 16.81
C ASP A 36 -8.26 16.34 17.17
N THR A 37 -8.86 17.45 17.61
CA THR A 37 -8.10 18.51 18.27
C THR A 37 -7.51 17.91 19.53
N VAL A 38 -6.25 17.50 19.46
CA VAL A 38 -5.48 17.07 20.63
C VAL A 38 -5.30 18.33 21.47
N ILE A 39 -6.28 18.61 22.32
CA ILE A 39 -6.13 19.57 23.39
C ILE A 39 -5.04 18.99 24.27
N GLN A 40 -3.82 19.48 24.10
CA GLN A 40 -2.67 19.21 24.96
C GLN A 40 -3.04 19.80 26.32
N ARG A 41 -3.81 19.04 27.11
CA ARG A 41 -4.08 19.40 28.49
C ARG A 41 -2.75 19.29 29.20
N GLU A 42 -2.22 20.43 29.65
CA GLU A 42 -1.06 20.48 30.53
C GLU A 42 -1.35 19.56 31.72
N SER A 43 -0.78 18.36 31.67
CA SER A 43 -0.99 17.40 32.74
C SER A 43 -0.27 17.97 33.95
N VAL A 44 -1.01 18.23 35.03
CA VAL A 44 -0.44 18.70 36.32
C VAL A 44 0.65 17.73 36.84
N LEU A 45 0.73 16.52 36.28
CA LEU A 45 1.76 15.52 36.55
C LEU A 45 3.08 15.80 35.82
N SER A 46 3.06 16.51 34.69
CA SER A 46 4.25 16.85 33.89
C SER A 46 5.22 17.73 34.68
N ASP A 47 4.71 18.76 35.34
CA ASP A 47 5.51 19.67 36.16
C ASP A 47 6.08 18.97 37.40
N ARG A 48 5.31 18.04 37.97
CA ARG A 48 5.70 17.27 39.16
C ARG A 48 6.79 16.24 38.89
N ALA A 49 7.02 15.84 37.64
CA ALA A 49 8.10 14.92 37.30
C ALA A 49 9.49 15.52 37.62
N ASN A 50 9.62 16.86 37.54
CA ASN A 50 10.90 17.55 37.75
C ASN A 50 10.86 18.64 38.86
N ALA A 51 9.69 18.98 39.41
CA ALA A 51 9.55 20.07 40.40
C ALA A 51 9.87 19.68 41.86
N GLY A 52 10.88 18.85 42.11
CA GLY A 52 11.21 18.39 43.48
C GLY A 52 12.70 18.46 43.81
N VAL A 53 13.01 18.81 45.07
CA VAL A 53 14.34 18.61 45.68
C VAL A 53 14.69 17.12 45.62
N ALA A 54 15.46 16.72 44.62
CA ALA A 54 15.96 15.36 44.51
C ALA A 54 16.97 15.11 45.64
N LYS A 55 16.55 14.37 46.68
CA LYS A 55 17.50 13.91 47.70
C LYS A 55 18.60 13.12 47.01
N LYS A 56 19.86 13.36 47.41
CA LYS A 56 21.03 12.62 46.88
C LYS A 56 20.71 11.13 46.95
N LYS A 57 20.58 10.49 45.79
CA LYS A 57 20.30 9.05 45.74
C LYS A 57 21.42 8.35 46.49
N SER A 58 21.08 7.62 47.55
CA SER A 58 22.07 6.81 48.28
C SER A 58 22.74 5.86 47.29
N LYS A 59 24.03 5.57 47.48
CA LYS A 59 24.76 4.62 46.64
C LYS A 59 23.93 3.35 46.43
N ALA A 60 23.79 2.94 45.17
CA ALA A 60 22.99 1.79 44.82
C ALA A 60 23.50 0.56 45.60
N LYS A 61 22.60 -0.11 46.30
CA LYS A 61 22.91 -1.36 47.00
C LYS A 61 23.31 -2.41 45.95
N ALA A 62 24.22 -3.31 46.31
CA ALA A 62 24.58 -4.43 45.45
C ALA A 62 23.32 -5.24 45.09
N LEU A 63 23.12 -5.47 43.79
CA LEU A 63 21.98 -6.23 43.28
C LEU A 63 22.09 -7.68 43.76
N THR A 64 20.96 -8.26 44.17
CA THR A 64 20.91 -9.70 44.49
C THR A 64 21.11 -10.53 43.23
N LYS A 65 21.48 -11.82 43.38
CA LYS A 65 21.62 -12.75 42.25
C LYS A 65 20.35 -12.81 41.38
N ALA A 66 19.17 -12.87 42.01
CA ALA A 66 17.89 -12.90 41.31
C ALA A 66 17.61 -11.59 40.55
N GLN A 67 17.99 -10.44 41.10
CA GLN A 67 17.82 -9.16 40.42
C GLN A 67 18.75 -9.05 39.21
N ARG A 68 20.00 -9.54 39.34
CA ARG A 68 20.95 -9.62 38.22
C ARG A 68 20.43 -10.52 37.10
N ALA A 69 19.88 -11.69 37.44
CA ALA A 69 19.28 -12.59 36.46
C ALA A 69 18.10 -11.96 35.71
N ARG A 70 17.24 -11.19 36.39
CA ARG A 70 16.15 -10.44 35.73
C ARG A 70 16.68 -9.34 34.81
N GLN A 71 17.75 -8.65 35.22
CA GLN A 71 18.40 -7.62 34.42
C GLN A 71 18.99 -8.23 33.15
N GLN A 72 19.70 -9.36 33.25
CA GLN A 72 20.25 -10.09 32.10
C GLN A 72 19.15 -10.48 31.11
N LYS A 73 18.06 -11.09 31.59
CA LYS A 73 16.88 -11.38 30.75
C LYS A 73 16.19 -10.15 30.17
N GLY A 74 16.36 -8.98 30.79
CA GLY A 74 15.87 -7.70 30.27
C GLY A 74 16.74 -7.21 29.12
N ILE A 75 18.05 -7.35 29.25
CA ILE A 75 19.04 -6.99 28.23
C ILE A 75 18.89 -7.92 27.02
N GLU A 76 18.82 -9.23 27.21
CA GLU A 76 18.63 -10.22 26.13
C GLU A 76 17.36 -9.92 25.31
N ARG A 77 16.26 -9.55 25.96
CA ARG A 77 15.02 -9.14 25.27
C ARG A 77 15.19 -7.83 24.50
N ALA A 78 15.93 -6.87 25.05
CA ALA A 78 16.18 -5.60 24.37
C ALA A 78 17.04 -5.80 23.12
N GLU A 79 18.05 -6.67 23.18
CA GLU A 79 18.89 -7.05 22.04
C GLU A 79 18.06 -7.68 20.92
N ASN A 80 17.18 -8.63 21.25
CA ASN A 80 16.28 -9.23 20.26
C ASN A 80 15.32 -8.21 19.62
N LEU A 81 14.85 -7.22 20.37
CA LEU A 81 14.00 -6.16 19.83
C LEU A 81 14.76 -5.19 18.94
N LEU A 82 16.03 -4.91 19.25
CA LEU A 82 16.90 -4.10 18.39
C LEU A 82 17.11 -4.77 17.04
N ASP A 83 17.47 -6.05 17.01
CA ASP A 83 17.67 -6.81 15.77
C ASP A 83 16.41 -6.82 14.89
N GLN A 84 15.24 -7.03 15.50
CA GLN A 84 13.95 -6.94 14.79
C GLN A 84 13.68 -5.53 14.25
N LEU A 85 14.01 -4.48 15.01
CA LEU A 85 13.81 -3.10 14.60
C LEU A 85 14.72 -2.77 13.43
N GLU A 86 16.00 -3.13 13.50
CA GLU A 86 16.98 -2.96 12.43
C GLU A 86 16.48 -3.64 11.14
N THR A 87 16.07 -4.91 11.22
CA THR A 87 15.50 -5.65 10.09
C THR A 87 14.26 -4.95 9.50
N LYS A 88 13.36 -4.42 10.35
CA LYS A 88 12.16 -3.69 9.90
C LYS A 88 12.50 -2.36 9.22
N VAL A 89 13.47 -1.62 9.77
CA VAL A 89 13.96 -0.36 9.21
C VAL A 89 14.58 -0.62 7.84
N GLU A 90 15.45 -1.62 7.71
CA GLU A 90 16.03 -1.98 6.41
C GLU A 90 14.96 -2.34 5.38
N LYS A 91 13.98 -3.16 5.75
CA LYS A 91 12.85 -3.53 4.86
C LYS A 91 12.04 -2.30 4.44
N SER A 92 11.78 -1.39 5.38
CA SER A 92 11.07 -0.13 5.09
C SER A 92 11.86 0.74 4.11
N LEU A 93 13.16 0.92 4.35
CA LEU A 93 14.03 1.69 3.47
C LEU A 93 14.13 1.07 2.07
N LYS A 94 14.25 -0.26 1.97
CA LYS A 94 14.23 -0.98 0.69
C LYS A 94 12.93 -0.72 -0.09
N ARG A 95 11.77 -0.86 0.57
CA ARG A 95 10.46 -0.55 -0.05
C ARG A 95 10.36 0.91 -0.49
N GLY A 96 10.82 1.85 0.35
CA GLY A 96 10.85 3.27 0.03
C GLY A 96 11.72 3.58 -1.20
N LYS A 97 12.88 2.92 -1.33
CA LYS A 97 13.74 3.03 -2.52
C LYS A 97 13.04 2.51 -3.77
N THR A 98 12.35 1.36 -3.70
CA THR A 98 11.59 0.82 -4.85
C THR A 98 10.48 1.76 -5.31
N VAL A 99 9.73 2.36 -4.38
CA VAL A 99 8.67 3.32 -4.74
C VAL A 99 9.26 4.58 -5.38
N LYS A 100 10.37 5.11 -4.84
CA LYS A 100 11.05 6.27 -5.42
C LYS A 100 11.62 5.97 -6.82
N ALA A 101 12.23 4.81 -7.01
CA ALA A 101 12.74 4.37 -8.31
C ALA A 101 11.61 4.27 -9.34
N ARG A 102 10.50 3.60 -9.00
CA ARG A 102 9.33 3.52 -9.88
C ARG A 102 8.74 4.89 -10.20
N ARG A 103 8.69 5.79 -9.21
CA ARG A 103 8.24 7.18 -9.44
C ARG A 103 9.15 7.87 -10.45
N ALA A 104 10.47 7.78 -10.29
CA ALA A 104 11.42 8.39 -11.22
C ALA A 104 11.27 7.83 -12.65
N GLU A 105 11.16 6.50 -12.79
CA GLU A 105 10.89 5.84 -14.07
C GLU A 105 9.59 6.33 -14.72
N TRP A 106 8.54 6.55 -13.92
CA TRP A 106 7.26 7.06 -14.40
C TRP A 106 7.32 8.53 -14.84
N GLU A 107 7.98 9.38 -14.07
CA GLU A 107 8.21 10.79 -14.44
C GLU A 107 9.05 10.88 -15.72
N ASP A 108 10.08 10.04 -15.88
CA ASP A 108 10.90 9.99 -17.09
C ASP A 108 10.11 9.47 -18.30
N LEU A 109 9.28 8.44 -18.13
CA LEU A 109 8.40 7.95 -19.18
C LEU A 109 7.40 9.03 -19.60
N ASN A 110 6.77 9.70 -18.65
CA ASN A 110 5.81 10.77 -18.93
C ASN A 110 6.47 12.00 -19.55
N ARG A 111 7.69 12.35 -19.12
CA ARG A 111 8.46 13.43 -19.75
C ARG A 111 8.80 13.09 -21.20
N LYS A 112 9.21 11.85 -21.47
CA LYS A 112 9.47 11.38 -22.85
C LYS A 112 8.18 11.36 -23.67
N ALA A 113 7.09 10.82 -23.14
CA ALA A 113 5.80 10.77 -23.82
C ALA A 113 5.21 12.16 -24.09
N GLY A 114 5.35 13.10 -23.14
CA GLY A 114 4.96 14.50 -23.32
C GLY A 114 5.80 15.20 -24.38
N ALA A 115 7.12 15.01 -24.36
CA ALA A 115 8.00 15.58 -25.39
C ALA A 115 7.68 15.01 -26.77
N THR A 116 7.47 13.70 -26.94
CA THR A 116 7.21 13.12 -28.26
C THR A 116 5.81 13.40 -28.79
N MET A 117 4.79 13.41 -27.93
CA MET A 117 3.40 13.61 -28.37
C MET A 117 3.09 15.07 -28.68
N PHE A 118 3.63 16.03 -27.92
CA PHE A 118 3.45 17.46 -28.21
C PHE A 118 4.33 17.96 -29.35
N GLN A 119 5.53 17.38 -29.54
CA GLN A 119 6.39 17.74 -30.66
C GLN A 119 5.85 17.22 -31.99
N ASN A 120 5.37 15.96 -32.04
CA ASN A 120 4.72 15.43 -33.25
C ASN A 120 3.44 16.21 -33.63
N LEU A 121 2.65 16.66 -32.66
CA LEU A 121 1.44 17.46 -32.93
C LEU A 121 1.76 18.87 -33.42
N ASN A 122 2.91 19.43 -33.01
CA ASN A 122 3.40 20.73 -33.50
C ASN A 122 3.98 20.62 -34.92
N ASP A 123 4.62 19.50 -35.25
CA ASP A 123 5.17 19.25 -36.60
C ASP A 123 4.08 18.84 -37.63
N GLU A 124 2.94 18.30 -37.19
CA GLU A 124 1.77 18.03 -38.05
C GLU A 124 0.91 19.29 -38.28
N ALA A 125 0.84 20.22 -37.31
CA ALA A 125 0.08 21.47 -37.47
C ALA A 125 0.77 22.52 -38.38
N ASP A 126 2.08 22.37 -38.64
CA ASP A 126 2.87 23.27 -39.49
C ASP A 126 3.04 22.72 -40.93
N ASN A 127 2.41 21.58 -41.26
CA ASN A 127 2.51 20.91 -42.57
C ASN A 127 1.17 20.72 -43.31
N ASP A 128 0.06 21.22 -42.77
CA ASP A 128 -1.28 21.11 -43.37
C ASP A 128 -1.76 22.46 -43.94
N ASP A 129 -0.96 23.04 -44.83
CA ASP A 129 -1.40 24.14 -45.72
C ASP A 129 -0.97 23.80 -47.16
N ASP A 130 -1.66 22.84 -47.78
CA ASP A 130 -2.19 22.97 -49.15
C ASP A 130 -2.74 21.64 -49.72
N ASP A 131 -3.88 21.79 -50.39
CA ASP A 131 -4.35 21.03 -51.54
C ASP A 131 -5.09 19.67 -51.43
N ALA A 132 -6.38 19.79 -51.80
CA ALA A 132 -7.03 19.05 -52.88
C ALA A 132 -7.82 17.75 -52.54
N MET A 133 -9.14 17.94 -52.61
CA MET A 133 -10.20 16.96 -52.85
C MET A 133 -9.83 15.86 -53.86
N ALA A 134 -9.86 14.60 -53.43
CA ALA A 134 -10.04 13.46 -54.33
C ALA A 134 -10.98 12.42 -53.70
N ASP A 135 -12.20 12.38 -54.23
CA ASP A 135 -13.15 11.29 -54.08
C ASP A 135 -12.56 10.01 -54.68
N VAL A 136 -12.28 9.00 -53.85
CA VAL A 136 -12.12 7.62 -54.32
C VAL A 136 -12.75 6.64 -53.33
N SER A 137 -13.97 6.22 -53.67
CA SER A 137 -14.63 5.04 -53.13
C SER A 137 -13.78 3.79 -53.29
N ALA A 138 -13.23 3.25 -52.20
CA ALA A 138 -12.70 1.89 -52.13
C ALA A 138 -12.94 1.26 -50.75
N ALA A 139 -13.68 0.16 -50.74
CA ALA A 139 -14.15 -0.56 -49.54
C ALA A 139 -13.01 -1.16 -48.67
N PRO A 140 -13.19 -1.24 -47.33
CA PRO A 140 -12.15 -1.71 -46.41
C PRO A 140 -12.03 -3.25 -46.39
N LYS A 141 -10.87 -3.78 -46.83
CA LYS A 141 -10.50 -5.18 -46.61
C LYS A 141 -9.99 -5.36 -45.17
N LYS A 142 -10.80 -6.03 -44.35
CA LYS A 142 -10.42 -6.52 -43.02
C LYS A 142 -9.51 -7.75 -43.18
N THR A 143 -8.28 -7.69 -42.68
CA THR A 143 -7.45 -8.86 -42.39
C THR A 143 -6.90 -8.75 -40.97
N LYS A 144 -7.50 -9.51 -40.04
CA LYS A 144 -6.94 -9.83 -38.73
C LYS A 144 -6.46 -11.29 -38.78
N PRO A 145 -5.19 -11.57 -38.48
CA PRO A 145 -4.79 -12.83 -37.86
C PRO A 145 -4.49 -12.63 -36.36
N GLN A 146 -4.68 -13.72 -35.61
CA GLN A 146 -4.94 -13.86 -34.18
C GLN A 146 -3.84 -13.40 -33.20
N PRO A 147 -4.20 -13.11 -31.93
CA PRO A 147 -3.23 -13.01 -30.84
C PRO A 147 -2.68 -14.40 -30.49
N GLN A 148 -1.35 -14.51 -30.45
CA GLN A 148 -0.65 -15.70 -29.95
C GLN A 148 -0.88 -15.81 -28.44
N LEU A 149 -1.40 -16.95 -27.99
CA LEU A 149 -1.47 -17.30 -26.58
C LEU A 149 -0.04 -17.50 -26.05
N ALA A 150 0.47 -16.52 -25.30
CA ALA A 150 1.64 -16.72 -24.46
C ALA A 150 1.29 -17.74 -23.38
N GLN A 151 1.83 -18.96 -23.50
CA GLN A 151 1.83 -19.95 -22.43
C GLN A 151 2.75 -19.45 -21.32
N ASN A 152 2.18 -18.95 -20.23
CA ASN A 152 2.94 -18.75 -19.00
C ASN A 152 3.13 -20.11 -18.32
N PRO A 153 4.36 -20.53 -18.00
CA PRO A 153 4.57 -21.74 -17.22
C PRO A 153 4.03 -21.54 -15.80
N VAL A 154 3.24 -22.52 -15.38
CA VAL A 154 2.71 -22.68 -14.01
C VAL A 154 3.89 -22.78 -13.04
N PRO A 155 4.00 -21.93 -12.00
CA PRO A 155 4.94 -22.22 -10.93
C PRO A 155 4.43 -23.45 -10.16
N ASP A 156 5.30 -24.45 -10.05
CA ASP A 156 5.06 -25.67 -9.29
C ASP A 156 4.56 -25.36 -7.89
N GLN A 157 3.61 -26.19 -7.47
CA GLN A 157 2.93 -26.15 -6.19
C GLN A 157 3.96 -26.26 -5.05
N HIS A 158 3.77 -25.46 -4.01
CA HIS A 158 4.54 -25.58 -2.77
C HIS A 158 4.35 -26.99 -2.19
N ALA A 159 5.43 -27.75 -2.09
CA ALA A 159 5.43 -28.99 -1.35
C ALA A 159 5.02 -28.73 0.11
N ASP A 160 4.08 -29.53 0.57
CA ASP A 160 3.59 -29.56 1.95
C ASP A 160 4.77 -29.63 2.92
N ILE A 161 4.78 -28.71 3.88
CA ILE A 161 5.73 -28.73 4.99
C ILE A 161 5.25 -29.87 5.89
N ASP A 162 6.01 -30.96 5.89
CA ASP A 162 5.85 -32.05 6.84
C ASP A 162 6.16 -31.49 8.24
N VAL A 163 5.11 -31.18 9.00
CA VAL A 163 5.20 -30.73 10.39
C VAL A 163 4.83 -31.91 11.26
N ASP A 164 5.74 -32.86 11.39
CA ASP A 164 5.72 -33.86 12.47
C ASP A 164 7.14 -34.41 12.65
N ASP A 165 7.96 -33.71 13.44
CA ASP A 165 9.03 -34.35 14.20
C ASP A 165 9.42 -33.49 15.43
N ASP A 166 9.42 -34.17 16.57
CA ASP A 166 10.03 -33.81 17.86
C ASP A 166 9.36 -32.77 18.78
N ILE A 167 8.25 -33.19 19.41
CA ILE A 167 8.04 -32.96 20.85
C ILE A 167 7.87 -34.32 21.55
N SER A 168 8.95 -34.82 22.15
CA SER A 168 8.96 -35.67 23.36
C SER A 168 10.31 -35.60 24.06
#